data_AF-A0AA36M375-F1
#
_entry.id   AF-A0AA36M375-F1
#
_cell.length_a   1.000
_cell.length_b   1.000
_cell.length_c   1.000
_cell.angle_alpha   90.00
_cell.angle_beta   90.00
_cell.angle_gamma   90.00
#
_symmetry.space_group_name_H-M   'P 1'
#
loop_
_entity.id
_entity.type
_entity.pdbx_description
1 polymer ?
#
loop_
_entity_poly.entity_id
_entity_poly.type
_entity_poly.pdbx_seq_one_letter_code
_entity_poly.pdbx_strand_id
1 'polypeptide(L)'
;MNAMNVWDYVRKNRPLEDIKKGLIDRDEFFARLRIEEVGKRCKKCEIIDYMPLLLDESGRYLGYDPENGFLYLDGHNHLNDFAKERIRPLFYRLAKEFEKAMPT
;
A
#
# COMPACT_ATOMS: atom_id res chain seq x y z
N MET A 1 -2.41 -2.24 -10.43
CA MET A 1 -2.11 -3.59 -9.86
C MET A 1 -3.08 -4.62 -10.42
N ASN A 2 -2.61 -5.62 -11.16
CA ASN A 2 -3.41 -6.81 -11.52
C ASN A 2 -2.79 -8.01 -10.79
N ALA A 3 -3.47 -8.55 -9.80
CA ALA A 3 -2.99 -9.73 -9.08
C ALA A 3 -3.23 -10.98 -9.93
N MET A 4 -2.20 -11.51 -10.61
CA MET A 4 -2.30 -12.84 -11.20
C MET A 4 -2.31 -13.89 -10.07
N ASN A 5 -3.53 -14.20 -9.65
CA ASN A 5 -4.03 -15.36 -8.91
C ASN A 5 -3.44 -15.72 -7.53
N VAL A 6 -3.15 -14.72 -6.71
CA VAL A 6 -3.19 -14.84 -5.23
C VAL A 6 -4.36 -15.69 -4.76
N TRP A 7 -5.54 -15.40 -5.33
CA TRP A 7 -6.77 -16.08 -4.96
C TRP A 7 -6.73 -17.57 -5.24
N ASP A 8 -5.97 -18.03 -6.23
CA ASP A 8 -5.74 -19.46 -6.44
C ASP A 8 -4.85 -20.09 -5.38
N TYR A 9 -3.84 -19.38 -4.88
CA TYR A 9 -3.02 -19.88 -3.76
C TYR A 9 -3.87 -19.98 -2.50
N VAL A 10 -4.65 -18.95 -2.20
CA VAL A 10 -5.61 -18.94 -1.09
C VAL A 10 -6.65 -20.08 -1.24
N ARG A 11 -7.26 -20.23 -2.42
CA ARG A 11 -8.23 -21.33 -2.69
C ARG A 11 -7.61 -22.72 -2.57
N LYS A 12 -6.33 -22.87 -2.91
CA LYS A 12 -5.59 -24.14 -2.83
C LYS A 12 -4.90 -24.35 -1.48
N ASN A 13 -5.15 -23.46 -0.51
CA ASN A 13 -4.53 -23.46 0.81
C ASN A 13 -2.99 -23.56 0.76
N ARG A 14 -2.39 -22.88 -0.21
CA ARG A 14 -0.94 -22.79 -0.37
C ARG A 14 -0.40 -21.60 0.43
N PRO A 15 0.77 -21.73 1.07
CA PRO A 15 1.44 -20.61 1.72
C PRO A 15 1.69 -19.46 0.73
N LEU A 16 1.48 -18.21 1.17
CA LEU A 16 1.69 -17.04 0.30
C LEU A 16 3.18 -16.77 0.06
N GLU A 17 4.05 -17.25 0.94
CA GLU A 17 5.51 -17.16 0.81
C GLU A 17 6.03 -17.89 -0.44
N ASP A 18 5.29 -18.88 -0.93
CA ASP A 18 5.59 -19.59 -2.18
C ASP A 18 5.46 -18.68 -3.41
N ILE A 19 4.73 -17.56 -3.28
CA ILE A 19 4.53 -16.58 -4.35
C ILE A 19 5.75 -15.65 -4.41
N LYS A 20 6.89 -16.19 -4.82
CA LYS A 20 8.19 -15.49 -4.86
C LYS A 20 8.16 -14.14 -5.60
N LYS A 21 7.46 -14.07 -6.74
CA LYS A 21 7.40 -12.90 -7.64
C LYS A 21 5.98 -12.52 -8.08
N GLY A 22 4.97 -13.33 -7.74
CA GLY A 22 3.65 -13.30 -8.40
C GLY A 22 2.63 -12.34 -7.81
N LEU A 23 2.91 -11.68 -6.69
CA LEU A 23 1.97 -10.77 -6.03
C LEU A 23 1.91 -9.41 -6.72
N ILE A 24 3.03 -8.97 -7.28
CA ILE A 24 3.18 -7.69 -7.94
C ILE A 24 3.50 -7.97 -9.41
N ASP A 25 2.47 -8.06 -10.23
CA ASP A 25 2.62 -8.23 -11.68
C ASP A 25 3.07 -6.93 -12.36
N ARG A 26 2.65 -5.79 -11.81
CA ARG A 26 2.99 -4.46 -12.32
C ARG A 26 3.28 -3.51 -11.17
N ASP A 27 4.54 -3.14 -11.04
CA ASP A 27 4.94 -2.00 -10.22
C ASP A 27 4.47 -0.70 -10.90
N GLU A 28 3.86 0.19 -10.13
CA GLU A 28 3.34 1.48 -10.60
C GLU A 28 4.47 2.54 -10.66
N PHE A 29 5.71 2.12 -10.94
CA PHE A 29 6.91 2.94 -10.99
C PHE A 29 6.72 4.24 -11.77
N PHE A 30 6.20 4.16 -13.01
CA PHE A 30 5.96 5.35 -13.83
C PHE A 30 4.85 6.26 -13.30
N ALA A 31 3.87 5.71 -12.57
CA ALA A 31 2.85 6.52 -11.92
C ALA A 31 3.45 7.31 -10.74
N ARG A 32 4.34 6.69 -9.95
CA ARG A 32 5.06 7.37 -8.86
C ARG A 32 5.92 8.52 -9.39
N LEU A 33 6.70 8.27 -10.46
CA LEU A 33 7.46 9.34 -11.13
C LEU A 33 6.57 10.52 -11.57
N ARG A 34 5.38 10.22 -12.13
CA ARG A 34 4.43 11.26 -12.55
C ARG A 34 3.90 12.07 -11.36
N ILE A 35 3.56 11.42 -10.24
CA ILE A 35 3.07 12.07 -9.03
C ILE A 35 4.18 12.96 -8.44
N GLU A 36 5.41 12.47 -8.37
CA GLU A 36 6.57 13.25 -7.91
C GLU A 36 6.78 14.53 -8.74
N GLU A 37 6.71 14.41 -10.07
CA GLU A 37 6.82 15.56 -10.97
C GLU A 37 5.70 16.59 -10.77
N VAL A 38 4.48 16.14 -10.45
CA VAL A 38 3.37 17.04 -10.08
C VAL A 38 3.67 17.76 -8.77
N GLY A 39 4.18 17.05 -7.75
CA GLY A 39 4.55 17.64 -6.46
C GLY A 39 5.63 18.72 -6.58
N LYS A 40 6.62 18.52 -7.44
CA LYS A 40 7.67 19.53 -7.72
C LYS A 40 7.10 20.85 -8.27
N ARG A 41 5.97 20.79 -8.99
CA ARG A 41 5.37 21.95 -9.68
C ARG A 41 4.21 22.57 -8.89
N CYS A 42 3.52 21.80 -8.06
CA CYS A 42 2.36 22.27 -7.32
C CYS A 42 2.75 22.93 -5.99
N LYS A 43 2.54 24.25 -5.86
CA LYS A 43 2.84 25.00 -4.63
C LYS A 43 1.81 24.82 -3.50
N LYS A 44 0.67 24.17 -3.79
CA LYS A 44 -0.46 24.00 -2.85
C LYS A 44 -0.78 22.53 -2.58
N CYS A 45 0.02 21.60 -3.09
CA CYS A 45 -0.23 20.17 -2.96
C CYS A 45 0.73 19.57 -1.94
N GLU A 46 0.24 18.57 -1.22
CA GLU A 46 1.04 17.66 -0.43
C GLU A 46 0.97 16.28 -1.09
N ILE A 47 2.13 15.65 -1.32
CA ILE A 47 2.16 14.23 -1.73
C ILE A 47 2.08 13.39 -0.47
N ILE A 48 1.04 12.57 -0.39
CA ILE A 48 0.85 11.59 0.67
C ILE A 48 1.18 10.21 0.10
N ASP A 49 2.30 9.63 0.55
CA ASP A 49 2.70 8.27 0.17
C ASP A 49 2.54 7.30 1.35
N TYR A 50 1.57 6.40 1.24
CA TYR A 50 1.31 5.37 2.24
C TYR A 50 2.10 4.08 1.97
N MET A 51 2.69 3.91 0.78
CA MET A 51 3.36 2.65 0.40
C MET A 51 4.48 2.22 1.36
N PRO A 52 5.30 3.13 1.94
CA PRO A 52 6.33 2.75 2.90
C PRO A 52 5.80 1.98 4.12
N LEU A 53 4.55 2.20 4.52
CA LEU A 53 3.93 1.50 5.66
C LEU A 53 3.50 0.06 5.35
N LEU A 54 3.58 -0.35 4.08
CA LEU A 54 3.25 -1.70 3.63
C LEU A 54 4.50 -2.52 3.26
N LEU A 55 5.69 -1.97 3.44
CA LEU A 55 6.95 -2.67 3.17
C LEU A 55 7.30 -3.62 4.32
N ASP A 56 8.01 -4.70 3.99
CA ASP A 56 8.69 -5.53 4.97
C ASP A 56 9.92 -4.82 5.57
N GLU A 57 10.57 -5.45 6.55
CA GLU A 57 11.79 -4.91 7.19
C GLU A 57 12.97 -4.71 6.21
N SER A 58 12.94 -5.39 5.07
CA SER A 58 13.92 -5.26 3.99
C SER A 58 13.53 -4.21 2.94
N GLY A 59 12.43 -3.48 3.15
CA GLY A 59 11.93 -2.45 2.24
C GLY A 59 11.21 -2.98 1.01
N ARG A 60 10.78 -4.24 1.01
CA ARG A 60 10.06 -4.87 -0.11
C ARG A 60 8.56 -4.82 0.14
N TYR A 61 7.80 -4.42 -0.87
CA TYR A 61 6.35 -4.60 -0.84
C TYR A 61 6.04 -6.06 -1.16
N LEU A 62 5.37 -6.77 -0.24
CA LEU A 62 4.98 -8.17 -0.46
C LEU A 62 3.51 -8.28 -0.88
N GLY A 63 2.66 -7.30 -0.57
CA GLY A 63 1.21 -7.40 -0.80
C GLY A 63 0.45 -8.24 0.24
N TYR A 64 1.18 -8.77 1.22
CA TYR A 64 0.66 -9.48 2.40
C TYR A 64 1.60 -9.27 3.59
N ASP A 65 1.12 -9.63 4.77
CA ASP A 65 1.89 -9.63 6.01
C ASP A 65 2.64 -10.95 6.19
N PRO A 66 3.98 -10.94 6.22
CA PRO A 66 4.77 -12.16 6.31
C PRO A 66 4.69 -12.85 7.68
N GLU A 67 4.20 -12.18 8.73
CA GLU A 67 4.09 -12.79 10.07
C GLU A 67 2.82 -13.64 10.23
N ASN A 68 1.72 -13.20 9.62
CA ASN A 68 0.40 -13.82 9.81
C ASN A 68 -0.27 -14.29 8.51
N GLY A 69 0.32 -13.99 7.34
CA GLY A 69 -0.17 -14.43 6.04
C GLY A 69 -1.39 -13.65 5.53
N PHE A 70 -1.80 -12.54 6.16
CA PHE A 70 -2.94 -11.76 5.68
C PHE A 70 -2.57 -10.88 4.48
N LEU A 71 -3.32 -11.02 3.40
CA LEU A 71 -3.24 -10.11 2.24
C LEU A 71 -3.57 -8.68 2.66
N TYR A 72 -3.02 -7.70 1.95
CA TYR A 72 -3.39 -6.28 2.11
C TYR A 72 -4.48 -5.82 1.15
N LEU A 73 -4.70 -6.58 0.08
CA LEU A 73 -5.67 -6.22 -0.95
C LEU A 73 -6.81 -7.23 -1.03
N ASP A 74 -8.01 -6.72 -1.30
CA ASP A 74 -9.16 -7.53 -1.65
C ASP A 74 -9.11 -8.00 -3.13
N GLY A 75 -10.13 -8.75 -3.55
CA GLY A 75 -10.22 -9.28 -4.92
C GLY A 75 -10.31 -8.23 -6.03
N HIS A 76 -10.54 -6.96 -5.67
CA HIS A 76 -10.69 -5.83 -6.57
C HIS A 76 -9.53 -4.83 -6.45
N ASN A 77 -8.45 -5.19 -5.73
CA ASN A 77 -7.30 -4.34 -5.44
C ASN A 77 -7.58 -3.14 -4.53
N HIS A 78 -8.59 -3.20 -3.66
CA HIS A 78 -8.77 -2.23 -2.58
C HIS A 78 -7.99 -2.66 -1.33
N LEU A 79 -7.50 -1.69 -0.55
CA LEU A 79 -6.96 -1.94 0.78
C LEU A 79 -8.05 -2.54 1.67
N ASN A 80 -7.79 -3.73 2.21
CA ASN A 80 -8.68 -4.36 3.19
C ASN A 80 -8.39 -3.82 4.61
N ASP A 81 -9.07 -4.36 5.61
CA ASP A 81 -9.00 -3.84 6.97
C ASP A 81 -7.60 -4.02 7.62
N PHE A 82 -6.88 -5.09 7.31
CA PHE A 82 -5.50 -5.28 7.78
C PHE A 82 -4.55 -4.22 7.22
N ALA A 83 -4.69 -3.91 5.93
CA ALA A 83 -3.89 -2.87 5.30
C ALA A 83 -4.25 -1.48 5.83
N LYS A 84 -5.55 -1.21 6.06
CA LYS A 84 -6.03 0.05 6.66
C LYS A 84 -5.44 0.26 8.05
N GLU A 85 -5.36 -0.77 8.88
CA GLU A 85 -4.73 -0.68 10.20
C GLU A 85 -3.24 -0.33 10.11
N ARG A 86 -2.52 -0.88 9.13
CA ARG A 86 -1.10 -0.52 8.90
C ARG A 86 -0.91 0.93 8.44
N ILE A 87 -1.78 1.45 7.58
CA ILE A 87 -1.69 2.85 7.10
C ILE A 87 -2.32 3.86 8.07
N ARG A 88 -3.08 3.40 9.08
CA ARG A 88 -3.80 4.26 10.04
C ARG A 88 -2.91 5.33 10.71
N PRO A 89 -1.66 5.05 11.13
CA PRO A 89 -0.81 6.07 11.74
C PRO A 89 -0.57 7.29 10.85
N LEU A 90 -0.48 7.10 9.52
CA LEU A 90 -0.36 8.20 8.57
C LEU A 90 -1.60 9.09 8.57
N PHE A 91 -2.79 8.49 8.52
CA PHE A 91 -4.03 9.25 8.51
C PHE A 91 -4.29 9.98 9.84
N TYR A 92 -3.90 9.40 10.98
CA TYR A 92 -3.93 10.12 12.25
C TYR A 92 -2.99 11.32 12.29
N ARG A 93 -1.78 11.19 11.72
CA ARG A 93 -0.87 12.33 11.57
C ARG A 93 -1.50 13.44 10.73
N LEU A 94 -2.03 13.08 9.55
CA LEU A 94 -2.66 14.03 8.62
C LEU A 94 -3.87 14.72 9.23
N ALA A 95 -4.73 13.98 9.94
CA ALA A 95 -5.89 14.56 10.62
C ALA A 95 -5.45 15.61 11.66
N LYS A 96 -4.44 15.29 12.47
CA LYS A 96 -3.89 16.21 13.48
C LYS A 96 -3.23 17.44 12.85
N GLU A 97 -2.57 17.28 11.70
CA GLU A 97 -1.98 18.39 10.94
C GLU A 97 -3.07 19.30 10.36
N PHE A 98 -4.13 18.71 9.82
CA PHE A 98 -5.28 19.42 9.28
C PHE A 98 -6.03 20.23 10.34
N GLU A 99 -6.30 19.63 11.51
CA GLU A 99 -6.92 20.32 12.66
C GLU A 99 -6.12 21.55 13.10
N LYS A 100 -4.78 21.45 13.13
CA LYS A 100 -3.91 22.59 13.47
C LYS A 100 -3.94 23.69 12.42
N ALA A 101 -4.07 23.33 11.14
CA ALA A 101 -4.10 24.26 10.03
C ALA A 101 -5.44 25.00 9.90
N MET A 102 -6.51 24.45 10.48
CA MET A 102 -7.85 25.05 10.50
C MET A 102 -8.37 25.22 11.94
N PRO A 103 -7.80 26.15 12.73
CA PRO A 103 -8.31 26.44 14.05
C PRO A 103 -9.74 27.01 13.93
N THR A 104 -10.69 26.34 14.60
CA THR A 104 -12.09 26.77 14.73
C THR A 104 -12.24 27.95 15.68
#